data_AF-A0AAJ6CS05-F1
#
_entry.id   AF-A0AAJ6CS05-F1
#
_cell.length_a   1.000
_cell.length_b   1.000
_cell.length_c   1.000
_cell.angle_alpha   90.00
_cell.angle_beta   90.00
_cell.angle_gamma   90.00
#
_symmetry.space_group_name_H-M   'P 1'
#
loop_
_entity.id
_entity.type
_entity.pdbx_description
1 polymer ?
#
loop_
_entity_poly.entity_id
_entity_poly.type
_entity_poly.pdbx_seq_one_letter_code
_entity_poly.pdbx_strand_id
1 'polypeptide(L)'
;MTHEAEQERMAAHRREWDKQSIYLRLQEGIPAAFWVWGDLVAQLEPCLTQGDQGASFGWGEADEACLALSHAIIARLVSVGLVAPEQAGEKARYLRDEVLAKLPAGEHYDLHLSYLRLLLGDPPGSAT
;
A
#
# COMPACT_ATOMS: atom_id res chain seq x y z
N MET A 1 25.95 -20.41 10.35
CA MET A 1 24.68 -20.43 11.10
C MET A 1 23.89 -19.11 10.94
N THR A 2 24.00 -18.42 9.79
CA THR A 2 23.38 -17.11 9.54
C THR A 2 22.20 -17.20 8.56
N HIS A 3 22.31 -18.02 7.51
CA HIS A 3 21.26 -18.19 6.50
C HIS A 3 19.94 -18.74 7.05
N GLU A 4 19.96 -19.67 8.01
CA GLU A 4 18.73 -20.24 8.58
C GLU A 4 17.95 -19.21 9.40
N ALA A 5 18.63 -18.43 10.25
CA ALA A 5 18.01 -17.39 11.06
C ALA A 5 17.44 -16.24 10.22
N GLU A 6 18.11 -15.88 9.11
CA GLU A 6 17.62 -14.88 8.17
C GLU A 6 16.37 -15.38 7.42
N GLN A 7 16.36 -16.64 6.98
CA GLN A 7 15.18 -17.22 6.33
C GLN A 7 13.99 -17.37 7.29
N GLU A 8 14.22 -17.73 8.54
CA GLU A 8 13.17 -17.78 9.56
C GLU A 8 12.61 -16.39 9.88
N ARG A 9 13.46 -15.36 9.94
CA ARG A 9 13.02 -13.98 10.09
C ARG A 9 12.22 -13.50 8.90
N MET A 10 12.66 -13.78 7.68
CA MET A 10 11.90 -13.47 6.47
C MET A 10 10.57 -14.21 6.45
N ALA A 11 10.53 -15.49 6.83
CA ALA A 11 9.29 -16.26 6.92
C ALA A 11 8.34 -15.70 7.99
N ALA A 12 8.86 -15.21 9.12
CA ALA A 12 8.07 -14.54 10.14
C ALA A 12 7.46 -13.22 9.63
N HIS A 13 8.26 -12.35 9.02
CA HIS A 13 7.77 -11.09 8.42
C HIS A 13 6.72 -11.36 7.33
N ARG A 14 6.92 -12.39 6.50
CA ARG A 14 5.94 -12.81 5.49
C ARG A 14 4.60 -13.22 6.12
N ARG A 15 4.61 -13.91 7.26
CA ARG A 15 3.39 -14.27 8.00
C ARG A 15 2.73 -13.06 8.67
N GLU A 16 3.51 -12.04 9.05
CA GLU A 16 2.98 -10.81 9.62
C GLU A 16 2.28 -9.95 8.57
N TRP A 17 2.83 -9.84 7.37
CA TRP A 17 2.19 -9.12 6.27
C TRP A 17 0.91 -9.81 5.79
N ASP A 18 0.82 -11.14 5.85
CA ASP A 18 -0.38 -11.88 5.43
C ASP A 18 -1.62 -11.57 6.27
N LYS A 19 -1.42 -11.08 7.49
CA LYS A 19 -2.49 -10.68 8.40
C LYS A 19 -2.97 -9.23 8.20
N GLN A 20 -2.37 -8.53 7.24
CA GLN A 20 -2.59 -7.10 7.03
C GLN A 20 -3.26 -6.85 5.67
N SER A 21 -4.15 -5.86 5.64
CA SER A 21 -4.83 -5.43 4.42
C SER A 21 -5.00 -3.91 4.39
N ILE A 22 -5.14 -3.35 3.19
CA ILE A 22 -5.65 -1.99 2.98
C ILE A 22 -7.07 -2.08 2.45
N TYR A 23 -8.02 -1.49 3.16
CA TYR A 23 -9.41 -1.39 2.72
C TYR A 23 -9.64 -0.05 2.05
N LEU A 24 -10.16 -0.09 0.83
CA LEU A 24 -10.71 1.05 0.12
C LEU A 24 -12.22 1.04 0.33
N ARG A 25 -12.75 2.12 0.90
CA ARG A 25 -14.17 2.25 1.27
C ARG A 25 -14.69 3.64 0.94
N LEU A 26 -16.00 3.74 0.75
CA LEU A 26 -16.69 5.02 0.67
C LEU A 26 -17.36 5.32 2.01
N GLN A 27 -16.90 6.36 2.69
CA GLN A 27 -17.57 6.89 3.86
C GLN A 27 -18.50 8.01 3.44
N GLU A 28 -19.82 7.78 3.49
CA GLU A 28 -20.82 8.77 3.06
C GLU A 28 -20.60 9.26 1.61
N GLY A 29 -20.05 8.37 0.75
CA GLY A 29 -19.69 8.68 -0.63
C GLY A 29 -18.29 9.27 -0.83
N ILE A 30 -17.54 9.51 0.25
CA ILE A 30 -16.17 10.02 0.21
C ILE A 30 -15.17 8.86 0.21
N PRO A 31 -14.26 8.77 -0.77
CA PRO A 31 -13.25 7.73 -0.79
C PRO A 31 -12.29 7.85 0.39
N ALA A 32 -12.12 6.74 1.10
CA ALA A 32 -11.25 6.61 2.27
C ALA A 32 -10.48 5.29 2.20
N ALA A 33 -9.28 5.28 2.77
CA ALA A 33 -8.44 4.09 2.84
C ALA A 33 -8.04 3.79 4.29
N PHE A 34 -8.04 2.51 4.64
CA PHE A 34 -7.77 2.04 6.01
C PHE A 34 -6.76 0.91 5.97
N TRP A 35 -5.72 1.01 6.79
CA TRP A 35 -4.88 -0.14 7.09
C TRP A 35 -5.49 -0.95 8.22
N VAL A 36 -5.59 -2.25 8.00
CA VAL A 36 -6.20 -3.20 8.92
C VAL A 36 -5.19 -4.28 9.28
N TRP A 37 -5.07 -4.56 10.58
CA TRP A 37 -4.25 -5.64 11.12
C TRP A 37 -4.94 -6.28 12.32
N GLY A 38 -5.58 -7.43 12.10
CA GLY A 38 -6.43 -8.05 13.12
C GLY A 38 -7.57 -7.10 13.52
N ASP A 39 -7.60 -6.69 14.79
CA ASP A 39 -8.58 -5.73 15.33
C ASP A 39 -8.16 -4.26 15.16
N LEU A 40 -6.90 -4.01 14.79
CA LEU A 40 -6.39 -2.65 14.60
C LEU A 40 -6.81 -2.12 13.24
N VAL A 41 -7.51 -0.99 13.25
CA VAL A 41 -7.89 -0.25 12.05
C VAL A 41 -7.34 1.17 12.17
N ALA A 42 -6.52 1.59 11.22
CA ALA A 42 -5.98 2.94 11.14
C ALA A 42 -6.33 3.56 9.79
N GLN A 43 -6.90 4.75 9.80
CA GLN A 43 -7.15 5.51 8.56
C GLN A 43 -5.83 5.96 7.96
N LEU A 44 -5.67 5.78 6.65
CA LEU A 44 -4.56 6.35 5.90
C LEU A 44 -4.86 7.83 5.64
N GLU A 45 -3.83 8.65 5.77
CA GLU A 45 -3.93 10.07 5.47
C GLU A 45 -3.18 10.37 4.16
N PRO A 46 -3.71 11.27 3.32
CA PRO A 46 -3.02 11.70 2.12
C PRO A 46 -1.71 12.38 2.51
N CYS A 47 -0.61 11.97 1.88
CA CYS A 47 0.68 12.61 2.08
C CYS A 47 0.67 13.97 1.36
N LEU A 48 0.26 15.02 2.06
CA LEU A 48 0.25 16.38 1.55
C LEU A 48 1.70 16.87 1.39
N THR A 49 2.18 16.98 0.15
CA THR A 49 3.33 17.84 -0.12
C THR A 49 2.89 19.28 0.07
N GLN A 50 3.38 19.90 1.15
CA GLN A 50 3.19 21.30 1.59
C GLN A 50 2.31 22.19 0.70
N GLY A 51 1.08 22.46 1.13
CA GLY A 51 0.28 23.59 0.66
C GLY A 51 -1.14 23.25 0.23
N ASP A 52 -1.42 21.99 -0.08
CA ASP A 52 -2.74 21.59 -0.55
C ASP A 52 -3.62 21.10 0.62
N GLN A 53 -4.58 21.92 1.07
CA GLN A 53 -5.54 21.53 2.12
C GLN A 53 -6.69 20.66 1.58
N GLY A 54 -6.55 20.02 0.42
CA GLY A 54 -7.66 19.39 -0.30
C GLY A 54 -7.40 18.03 -0.92
N ALA A 55 -6.25 17.39 -0.71
CA ALA A 55 -6.01 16.08 -1.32
C ALA A 55 -7.01 15.04 -0.78
N SER A 56 -7.97 14.66 -1.61
CA SER A 56 -8.87 13.54 -1.36
C SER A 56 -8.27 12.26 -1.91
N PHE A 57 -8.78 11.12 -1.47
CA PHE A 57 -8.48 9.86 -2.13
C PHE A 57 -9.44 9.63 -3.29
N GLY A 58 -8.96 8.85 -4.26
CA GLY A 58 -9.74 8.40 -5.41
C GLY A 58 -9.14 7.11 -5.97
N TRP A 59 -9.92 6.38 -6.74
CA TRP A 59 -9.48 5.26 -7.57
C TRP A 59 -10.43 5.13 -8.76
N GLY A 60 -9.98 4.43 -9.80
CA GLY A 60 -10.69 4.24 -11.06
C GLY A 60 -10.43 5.28 -12.14
N GLU A 61 -9.76 6.36 -11.78
CA GLU A 61 -9.14 7.26 -12.74
C GLU A 61 -7.68 7.51 -12.36
N ALA A 62 -6.85 7.82 -13.35
CA ALA A 62 -5.43 8.12 -13.16
C ALA A 62 -5.24 9.60 -12.82
N ASP A 63 -5.96 10.12 -11.83
CA ASP A 63 -5.92 11.52 -11.41
C ASP A 63 -5.03 11.74 -10.17
N GLU A 64 -5.04 12.96 -9.63
CA GLU A 64 -4.25 13.35 -8.46
C GLU A 64 -4.72 12.68 -7.16
N ALA A 65 -6.02 12.43 -6.99
CA ALA A 65 -6.57 11.75 -5.82
C ALA A 65 -6.15 10.26 -5.81
N CYS A 66 -6.08 9.64 -6.98
CA CYS A 66 -5.53 8.29 -7.17
C CYS A 66 -4.03 8.23 -6.87
N LEU A 67 -3.28 9.26 -7.27
CA LEU A 67 -1.86 9.40 -6.92
C LEU A 67 -1.65 9.64 -5.41
N ALA A 68 -2.48 10.45 -4.77
CA ALA A 68 -2.42 10.69 -3.33
C ALA A 68 -2.70 9.39 -2.54
N LEU A 69 -3.69 8.61 -2.99
CA LEU A 69 -3.99 7.29 -2.42
C LEU A 69 -2.81 6.33 -2.62
N SER A 70 -2.22 6.27 -3.81
CA SER A 70 -1.10 5.38 -4.06
C SER A 70 0.11 5.74 -3.18
N HIS A 71 0.42 7.02 -3.00
CA HIS A 71 1.47 7.47 -2.08
C HIS A 71 1.17 7.10 -0.62
N ALA A 72 -0.06 7.29 -0.15
CA ALA A 72 -0.44 6.94 1.22
C ALA A 72 -0.30 5.42 1.48
N ILE A 73 -0.73 4.58 0.52
CA ILE A 73 -0.54 3.13 0.60
C ILE A 73 0.94 2.80 0.65
N ILE A 74 1.75 3.32 -0.29
CA ILE A 74 3.19 3.01 -0.32
C ILE A 74 3.90 3.51 0.93
N ALA A 75 3.58 4.69 1.45
CA ALA A 75 4.12 5.18 2.72
C ALA A 75 3.83 4.21 3.87
N ARG A 76 2.62 3.63 3.91
CA ARG A 76 2.29 2.58 4.87
C ARG A 76 3.13 1.32 4.64
N LEU A 77 3.28 0.88 3.39
CA LEU A 77 4.10 -0.28 3.04
C LEU A 77 5.58 -0.10 3.40
N VAL A 78 6.12 1.11 3.27
CA VAL A 78 7.47 1.47 3.74
C VAL A 78 7.54 1.38 5.26
N SER A 79 6.55 1.90 5.98
CA SER A 79 6.51 1.86 7.45
C SER A 79 6.47 0.44 8.02
N VAL A 80 5.91 -0.54 7.30
CA VAL A 80 5.88 -1.95 7.70
C VAL A 80 7.01 -2.79 7.08
N GLY A 81 7.96 -2.14 6.41
CA GLY A 81 9.15 -2.76 5.83
C GLY A 81 8.93 -3.58 4.57
N LEU A 82 7.77 -3.48 3.92
CA LEU A 82 7.45 -4.20 2.68
C LEU A 82 8.07 -3.52 1.44
N VAL A 83 8.19 -2.19 1.47
CA VAL A 83 8.78 -1.39 0.39
C VAL A 83 9.98 -0.61 0.91
N ALA A 84 11.09 -0.61 0.17
CA ALA A 84 12.24 0.25 0.49
C ALA A 84 11.88 1.73 0.19
N PRO A 85 12.27 2.69 1.06
CA PRO A 85 11.93 4.10 0.88
C PRO A 85 12.44 4.69 -0.44
N GLU A 86 13.59 4.21 -0.93
CA GLU A 86 14.16 4.60 -2.23
C GLU A 86 13.28 4.22 -3.43
N GLN A 87 12.47 3.18 -3.30
CA GLN A 87 11.55 2.70 -4.33
C GLN A 87 10.14 3.29 -4.20
N ALA A 88 9.86 4.08 -3.14
CA ALA A 88 8.52 4.51 -2.80
C ALA A 88 7.85 5.30 -3.94
N GLY A 89 8.58 6.23 -4.56
CA GLY A 89 8.06 7.05 -5.65
C GLY A 89 7.78 6.26 -6.94
N GLU A 90 8.59 5.26 -7.27
CA GLU A 90 8.37 4.41 -8.44
C GLU A 90 7.18 3.48 -8.20
N LYS A 91 7.17 2.80 -7.05
CA LYS A 91 6.10 1.86 -6.68
C LYS A 91 4.75 2.55 -6.50
N ALA A 92 4.71 3.82 -6.09
CA ALA A 92 3.47 4.58 -5.99
C ALA A 92 2.86 4.89 -7.36
N ARG A 93 3.70 5.25 -8.35
CA ARG A 93 3.24 5.43 -9.74
C ARG A 93 2.76 4.12 -10.32
N TYR A 94 3.53 3.05 -10.16
CA TYR A 94 3.14 1.73 -10.61
C TYR A 94 1.79 1.28 -10.01
N LEU A 95 1.61 1.41 -8.68
CA LEU A 95 0.37 1.06 -8.01
C LEU A 95 -0.82 1.88 -8.51
N ARG A 96 -0.63 3.18 -8.78
CA ARG A 96 -1.65 4.04 -9.39
C ARG A 96 -2.06 3.51 -10.76
N ASP A 97 -1.12 3.42 -11.70
CA ASP A 97 -1.42 3.15 -13.10
C ASP A 97 -1.89 1.70 -13.33
N GLU A 98 -1.31 0.74 -12.59
CA GLU A 98 -1.57 -0.68 -12.85
C GLU A 98 -2.67 -1.30 -11.99
N VAL A 99 -3.00 -0.70 -10.85
CA VAL A 99 -4.04 -1.22 -9.95
C VAL A 99 -5.15 -0.19 -9.78
N LEU A 100 -4.86 0.92 -9.11
CA LEU A 100 -5.90 1.81 -8.61
C LEU A 100 -6.68 2.48 -9.74
N ALA A 101 -6.03 2.88 -10.82
CA ALA A 101 -6.68 3.47 -11.99
C ALA A 101 -7.56 2.47 -12.77
N LYS A 102 -7.39 1.16 -12.54
CA LYS A 102 -8.17 0.10 -13.20
C LYS A 102 -9.32 -0.41 -12.34
N LEU A 103 -9.39 -0.01 -11.07
CA LEU A 103 -10.49 -0.38 -10.17
C LEU A 103 -11.74 0.46 -10.49
N PRO A 104 -12.92 -0.13 -10.65
CA PRO A 104 -14.15 0.66 -10.72
C PRO A 104 -14.26 1.67 -9.57
N ALA A 105 -14.42 2.94 -9.93
CA ALA A 105 -14.74 4.00 -8.98
C ALA A 105 -16.09 3.69 -8.31
N GLY A 106 -16.24 4.04 -7.04
CA GLY A 106 -17.51 3.86 -6.34
C GLY A 106 -17.69 2.50 -5.64
N GLU A 107 -16.71 1.61 -5.71
CA GLU A 107 -16.78 0.27 -5.09
C GLU A 107 -15.78 0.07 -3.94
N HIS A 108 -16.03 -0.93 -3.11
CA HIS A 108 -15.19 -1.27 -1.97
C HIS A 108 -14.19 -2.38 -2.32
N TYR A 109 -12.93 -2.21 -1.92
CA TYR A 109 -11.86 -3.17 -2.22
C TYR A 109 -11.00 -3.51 -1.02
N ASP A 110 -10.50 -4.73 -1.00
CA ASP A 110 -9.60 -5.24 0.04
C ASP A 110 -8.27 -5.62 -0.60
N LEU A 111 -7.27 -4.78 -0.41
CA LEU A 111 -5.92 -4.99 -0.92
C LEU A 111 -5.09 -5.68 0.17
N HIS A 112 -5.00 -7.00 0.10
CA HIS A 112 -4.16 -7.77 1.01
C HIS A 112 -2.68 -7.46 0.81
N LEU A 113 -1.91 -7.31 1.89
CA LEU A 113 -0.49 -7.03 1.79
C LEU A 113 0.29 -8.19 1.14
N SER A 114 -0.18 -9.43 1.27
CA SER A 114 0.36 -10.57 0.52
C SER A 114 0.26 -10.38 -1.00
N TYR A 115 -0.84 -9.81 -1.48
CA TYR A 115 -1.00 -9.46 -2.90
C TYR A 115 -0.11 -8.29 -3.29
N LEU A 116 -0.12 -7.20 -2.50
CA LEU A 116 0.73 -6.04 -2.75
C LEU A 116 2.22 -6.39 -2.77
N ARG A 117 2.66 -7.34 -1.95
CA ARG A 117 4.04 -7.87 -1.99
C ARG A 117 4.37 -8.55 -3.31
N LEU A 118 3.46 -9.40 -3.80
CA LEU A 118 3.65 -10.10 -5.08
C LEU A 118 3.69 -9.12 -6.25
N LEU A 119 2.79 -8.14 -6.21
CA LEU A 119 2.66 -7.11 -7.24
C LEU A 119 3.88 -6.18 -7.27
N LEU A 120 4.31 -5.70 -6.11
CA LEU A 120 5.35 -4.69 -6.02
C LEU A 120 6.76 -5.25 -5.98
N GLY A 121 6.91 -6.58 -5.87
CA GLY A 121 8.17 -7.32 -5.98
C GLY A 121 9.23 -7.01 -4.92
N ASP A 122 9.90 -8.05 -4.46
CA ASP A 122 10.86 -8.12 -3.35
C ASP A 122 11.97 -7.03 -3.42
N PRO A 123 12.48 -6.49 -2.29
CA PRO A 123 13.71 -5.70 -2.29
C PRO A 123 14.84 -6.45 -3.05
N PRO A 124 15.80 -5.74 -3.66
CA PRO A 124 16.93 -6.38 -4.35
C PRO A 124 17.73 -7.23 -3.36
N GLY A 125 17.48 -8.53 -3.36
CA GLY A 125 18.16 -9.51 -2.50
C GLY A 125 17.91 -10.98 -2.89
N SER A 126 17.00 -11.24 -3.84
CA SER A 126 16.81 -12.56 -4.44
C SER A 126 17.37 -12.60 -5.87
N ALA A 127 18.66 -12.36 -6.02
CA ALA A 127 19.41 -12.78 -7.21
C ALA A 127 20.78 -13.27 -6.74
N THR A 128 20.95 -14.58 -6.94
CA THR A 128 22.15 -15.41 -6.72
C THR A 128 23.45 -14.78 -7.19
#